data_AF-A0A8T1VH41-F1
#
_entry.id   AF-A0A8T1VH41-F1
#
_cell.length_a   1.000
_cell.length_b   1.000
_cell.length_c   1.000
_cell.angle_alpha   90.00
_cell.angle_beta   90.00
_cell.angle_gamma   90.00
#
_symmetry.space_group_name_H-M   'P 1'
#
loop_
_entity.id
_entity.type
_entity.pdbx_description
1 polymer ?
#
loop_
_entity_poly.entity_id
_entity_poly.type
_entity_poly.pdbx_seq_one_letter_code
_entity_poly.pdbx_strand_id
1 'polypeptide(L)'
;MHALQLKWDAIIMPSLRRHYELHGHTDVNFRFVVPSGDGTWPQAAWGHPLGSTVNTIRRMGCYDTQVEESEEELERLKFCYKTTIVERDWMEKILPSLEVFRQEFGHCLVSWAFKVSEDPKWLNPGNEVTGIRVHANYTEQAARDKDRLEAIGFAWIRDAGMWNKRSCRL
;
A
#
# COMPACT_ATOMS: atom_id res chain seq x y z
N MET A 1 26.42 -14.31 -7.07
CA MET A 1 25.98 -12.98 -7.54
C MET A 1 25.30 -13.03 -8.91
N HIS A 2 25.82 -13.77 -9.90
CA HIS A 2 25.24 -13.78 -11.27
C HIS A 2 23.78 -14.26 -11.40
N ALA A 3 23.36 -15.27 -10.62
CA ALA A 3 22.00 -15.81 -10.70
C ALA A 3 20.90 -14.84 -10.22
N LEU A 4 21.20 -13.98 -9.23
CA LEU A 4 20.25 -12.96 -8.76
C LEU A 4 20.07 -11.87 -9.80
N GLN A 5 21.17 -11.42 -10.41
CA GLN A 5 21.13 -10.44 -11.50
C GLN A 5 20.31 -10.96 -12.69
N LEU A 6 20.57 -12.20 -13.14
CA LEU A 6 19.81 -12.80 -14.23
C LEU A 6 18.32 -12.87 -13.93
N LYS A 7 17.94 -13.22 -12.70
CA LYS A 7 16.54 -13.24 -12.28
C LYS A 7 15.94 -11.84 -12.19
N TRP A 8 16.71 -10.86 -11.74
CA TRP A 8 16.30 -9.47 -11.69
C TRP A 8 15.97 -8.93 -13.08
N ASP A 9 16.91 -9.11 -14.02
CA ASP A 9 16.83 -8.57 -15.37
C ASP A 9 15.80 -9.32 -16.24
N ALA A 10 15.70 -10.64 -16.10
CA ALA A 10 14.82 -11.45 -16.94
C ALA A 10 13.39 -11.56 -16.41
N ILE A 11 13.19 -11.44 -15.08
CA ILE A 11 11.91 -11.76 -14.46
C ILE A 11 11.38 -10.57 -13.66
N ILE A 12 12.13 -10.09 -12.66
CA ILE A 12 11.57 -9.18 -11.65
C ILE A 12 11.31 -7.81 -12.26
N MET A 13 12.32 -7.17 -12.85
CA MET A 13 12.20 -5.82 -13.38
C MET A 13 11.20 -5.73 -14.56
N PRO A 14 11.25 -6.63 -15.56
CA PRO A 14 10.24 -6.64 -16.62
C PRO A 14 8.81 -6.85 -16.10
N SER A 15 8.62 -7.70 -15.08
CA SER A 15 7.31 -7.91 -14.48
C SER A 15 6.82 -6.70 -13.69
N LEU A 16 7.71 -5.99 -12.98
CA LEU A 16 7.37 -4.75 -12.28
C LEU A 16 6.97 -3.64 -13.25
N ARG A 17 7.73 -3.45 -14.34
CA ARG A 17 7.36 -2.52 -15.43
C ARG A 17 5.97 -2.85 -15.95
N ARG A 18 5.73 -4.13 -16.25
CA ARG A 18 4.45 -4.54 -16.82
C ARG A 18 3.28 -4.35 -15.86
N HIS A 19 3.47 -4.70 -14.59
CA HIS A 19 2.46 -4.45 -13.56
C HIS A 19 2.15 -2.96 -13.44
N TYR A 20 3.17 -2.10 -13.47
CA TYR A 20 2.99 -0.65 -13.42
C TYR A 20 2.23 -0.12 -14.65
N GLU A 21 2.55 -0.59 -15.86
CA GLU A 21 1.81 -0.23 -17.07
C GLU A 21 0.32 -0.61 -17.00
N LEU A 22 0.01 -1.78 -16.41
CA LEU A 22 -1.35 -2.30 -16.32
C LEU A 22 -2.17 -1.63 -15.21
N HIS A 23 -1.53 -1.25 -14.10
CA HIS A 23 -2.23 -0.84 -12.87
C HIS A 23 -1.89 0.58 -12.40
N GLY A 24 -0.89 1.24 -12.99
CA GLY A 24 -0.41 2.57 -12.57
C GLY A 24 0.36 2.58 -11.25
N HIS A 25 0.62 1.40 -10.66
CA HIS A 25 1.34 1.24 -9.39
C HIS A 25 2.06 -0.12 -9.33
N THR A 26 2.99 -0.24 -8.37
CA THR A 26 3.73 -1.49 -8.10
C THR A 26 3.31 -2.18 -6.80
N ASP A 27 2.13 -1.86 -6.28
CA ASP A 27 1.50 -2.62 -5.19
C ASP A 27 0.94 -3.96 -5.66
N VAL A 28 1.87 -4.90 -5.83
CA VAL A 28 1.57 -6.28 -6.22
C VAL A 28 0.99 -7.03 -5.02
N ASN A 29 -0.18 -7.67 -5.18
CA ASN A 29 -0.76 -8.52 -4.15
C ASN A 29 0.21 -9.66 -3.79
N PHE A 30 0.39 -9.97 -2.50
CA PHE A 30 1.32 -11.01 -2.03
C PHE A 30 1.12 -12.37 -2.72
N ARG A 31 -0.12 -12.75 -3.04
CA ARG A 31 -0.44 -14.03 -3.70
C ARG A 31 -0.41 -13.96 -5.23
N PHE A 32 -0.10 -12.81 -5.81
CA PHE A 32 -0.07 -12.66 -7.26
C PHE A 32 1.06 -13.51 -7.87
N VAL A 33 0.65 -14.33 -8.82
CA VAL A 33 1.52 -15.14 -9.67
C VAL A 33 1.29 -14.67 -11.10
N VAL A 34 2.36 -14.45 -11.84
CA VAL A 34 2.28 -14.05 -13.25
C VAL A 34 1.55 -15.15 -14.04
N PRO A 35 0.46 -14.83 -14.76
CA PRO A 35 -0.29 -15.83 -15.52
C PRO A 35 0.56 -16.50 -16.59
N SER A 36 0.48 -17.82 -16.69
CA SER A 36 1.14 -18.58 -17.75
C SER A 36 0.33 -18.52 -19.04
N GLY A 37 1.01 -18.40 -20.19
CA GLY A 37 0.34 -18.33 -21.49
C GLY A 37 -0.21 -16.95 -21.85
N ASP A 38 -0.08 -15.97 -20.96
CA ASP A 38 -0.52 -14.60 -21.19
C ASP A 38 0.61 -13.78 -21.82
N GLY A 39 0.48 -13.49 -23.12
CA GLY A 39 1.44 -12.69 -23.89
C GLY A 39 1.55 -11.24 -23.42
N THR A 40 0.68 -10.78 -22.52
CA THR A 40 0.86 -9.48 -21.87
C THR A 40 2.01 -9.47 -20.87
N TRP A 41 2.47 -10.63 -20.38
CA TRP A 41 3.58 -10.75 -19.45
C TRP A 41 4.83 -11.31 -20.14
N PRO A 42 6.04 -10.94 -19.67
CA PRO A 42 7.28 -11.56 -20.14
C PRO A 42 7.21 -13.08 -19.96
N GLN A 43 7.49 -13.85 -21.02
CA GLN A 43 7.41 -15.31 -20.97
C GLN A 43 8.29 -15.91 -19.87
N ALA A 44 9.47 -15.34 -19.64
CA ALA A 44 10.39 -15.75 -18.57
C ALA A 44 9.78 -15.60 -17.16
N ALA A 45 8.78 -14.73 -17.01
CA ALA A 45 8.10 -14.49 -15.75
C ALA A 45 6.86 -15.35 -15.54
N TRP A 46 6.40 -16.12 -16.53
CA TRP A 46 5.20 -16.96 -16.39
C TRP A 46 5.32 -17.95 -15.22
N GLY A 47 4.27 -18.01 -14.39
CA GLY A 47 4.26 -18.81 -13.18
C GLY A 47 5.14 -18.27 -12.03
N HIS A 48 5.81 -17.13 -12.23
CA HIS A 48 6.65 -16.54 -11.18
C HIS A 48 5.78 -15.92 -10.07
N PRO A 49 6.04 -16.21 -8.79
CA PRO A 49 5.33 -15.61 -7.66
C PRO A 49 5.81 -14.18 -7.41
N LEU A 50 5.47 -13.27 -8.32
CA LEU A 50 5.90 -11.86 -8.29
C LEU A 50 5.49 -11.16 -7.00
N GLY A 51 4.28 -11.42 -6.50
CA GLY A 51 3.78 -10.84 -5.24
C GLY A 51 4.65 -11.18 -4.03
N SER A 52 5.00 -12.46 -3.90
CA SER A 52 5.90 -12.92 -2.84
C SER A 52 7.30 -12.33 -3.01
N THR A 53 7.82 -12.27 -4.24
CA THR A 53 9.16 -11.71 -4.51
C THR A 53 9.22 -10.22 -4.14
N VAL A 54 8.21 -9.43 -4.54
CA VAL A 54 8.08 -8.01 -4.17
C VAL A 54 8.03 -7.82 -2.66
N ASN A 55 7.23 -8.64 -1.97
CA ASN A 55 7.18 -8.60 -0.51
C ASN A 55 8.53 -8.91 0.13
N THR A 56 9.28 -9.87 -0.39
CA THR A 56 10.61 -10.22 0.10
C THR A 56 11.62 -9.09 -0.15
N ILE A 57 11.59 -8.45 -1.32
CA ILE A 57 12.42 -7.26 -1.61
C ILE A 57 12.15 -6.16 -0.56
N ARG A 58 10.87 -5.86 -0.29
CA ARG A 58 10.47 -4.79 0.63
C ARG A 58 10.73 -5.08 2.10
N ARG A 59 10.62 -6.33 2.54
CA ARG A 59 10.64 -6.69 3.98
C ARG A 59 11.96 -7.30 4.44
N MET A 60 12.67 -7.96 3.55
CA MET A 60 13.80 -8.83 3.90
C MET A 60 15.14 -8.34 3.34
N GLY A 61 15.17 -7.20 2.65
CA GLY A 61 16.40 -6.70 2.01
C GLY A 61 16.97 -7.69 0.97
N CYS A 62 16.10 -8.42 0.28
CA CYS A 62 16.56 -9.30 -0.79
C CYS A 62 16.75 -8.46 -2.05
N TYR A 63 17.81 -8.79 -2.82
CA TYR A 63 18.21 -8.07 -4.02
C TYR A 63 18.72 -6.64 -3.75
N ASP A 64 19.24 -6.34 -2.56
CA ASP A 64 19.71 -4.99 -2.19
C ASP A 64 20.66 -4.39 -3.24
N THR A 65 21.64 -5.16 -3.72
CA THR A 65 22.55 -4.70 -4.79
C THR A 65 21.80 -4.35 -6.08
N GLN A 66 20.85 -5.18 -6.51
CA GLN A 66 20.08 -4.92 -7.73
C GLN A 66 19.13 -3.72 -7.56
N VAL A 67 18.59 -3.56 -6.35
CA VAL A 67 17.71 -2.44 -5.98
C VAL A 67 18.50 -1.13 -6.01
N GLU A 68 19.71 -1.12 -5.46
CA GLU A 68 20.62 0.03 -5.51
C GLU A 68 21.02 0.34 -6.96
N GLU A 69 21.44 -0.67 -7.73
CA GLU A 69 21.81 -0.49 -9.15
C GLU A 69 20.63 -0.05 -10.04
N SER A 70 19.38 -0.33 -9.64
CA SER A 70 18.17 0.01 -10.40
C SER A 70 17.36 1.16 -9.79
N GLU A 71 17.97 1.96 -8.90
CA GLU A 71 17.29 3.00 -8.10
C GLU A 71 16.44 3.94 -8.95
N GLU A 72 17.01 4.55 -9.98
CA GLU A 72 16.31 5.52 -10.84
C GLU A 72 15.06 4.90 -11.50
N GLU A 73 15.15 3.64 -11.91
CA GLU A 73 14.03 2.97 -12.55
C GLU A 73 12.96 2.55 -11.53
N LEU A 74 13.36 2.11 -10.34
CA LEU A 74 12.43 1.80 -9.26
C LEU A 74 11.69 3.06 -8.81
N GLU A 75 12.34 4.22 -8.77
CA GLU A 75 11.71 5.52 -8.52
C GLU A 75 10.70 5.87 -9.62
N ARG A 76 11.08 5.69 -10.90
CA ARG A 76 10.18 5.91 -12.03
C ARG A 76 8.92 5.02 -11.98
N LEU A 77 9.07 3.79 -11.50
CA LEU A 77 7.96 2.83 -11.30
C LEU A 77 7.21 3.05 -9.98
N LYS A 78 7.58 4.07 -9.19
CA LYS A 78 7.04 4.33 -7.84
C LYS A 78 7.11 3.09 -6.96
N PHE A 79 8.17 2.30 -7.12
CA PHE A 79 8.41 1.13 -6.30
C PHE A 79 8.94 1.59 -4.96
N CYS A 80 8.16 1.36 -3.90
CA CYS A 80 8.60 1.69 -2.55
C CYS A 80 9.53 0.59 -2.01
N TYR A 81 10.81 0.93 -1.83
CA TYR A 81 11.84 0.06 -1.24
C TYR A 81 12.69 0.75 -0.15
N LYS A 82 12.80 2.09 -0.18
CA LYS A 82 13.58 2.88 0.78
C LYS A 82 12.94 3.01 2.17
N THR A 83 11.64 2.74 2.26
CA THR A 83 10.82 2.96 3.44
C THR A 83 10.03 1.69 3.75
N THR A 84 9.80 1.41 5.04
CA THR A 84 9.05 0.20 5.42
C THR A 84 7.63 0.26 4.83
N ILE A 85 7.04 -0.90 4.50
CA ILE A 85 5.65 -0.97 4.02
C ILE A 85 4.70 -0.27 4.99
N VAL A 86 4.96 -0.38 6.30
CA VAL A 86 4.19 0.26 7.37
C VAL A 86 4.23 1.78 7.23
N GLU A 87 5.43 2.34 7.08
CA GLU A 87 5.63 3.78 6.96
C GLU A 87 5.06 4.34 5.65
N ARG A 88 5.21 3.61 4.55
CA ARG A 88 4.60 3.96 3.27
C ARG A 88 3.08 3.93 3.34
N ASP A 89 2.49 2.83 3.83
CA ASP A 89 1.03 2.71 3.91
C ASP A 89 0.45 3.81 4.80
N TRP A 90 1.16 4.17 5.87
CA TRP A 90 0.81 5.32 6.70
C TRP A 90 0.81 6.64 5.91
N MET A 91 1.95 6.97 5.28
CA MET A 91 2.18 8.28 4.65
C MET A 91 1.43 8.48 3.35
N GLU A 92 1.33 7.44 2.51
CA GLU A 92 0.80 7.55 1.15
C GLU A 92 -0.68 7.18 1.07
N LYS A 93 -1.18 6.37 2.01
CA LYS A 93 -2.54 5.83 1.93
C LYS A 93 -3.40 6.25 3.10
N ILE A 94 -3.00 5.88 4.31
CA ILE A 94 -3.83 6.01 5.51
C ILE A 94 -4.05 7.49 5.84
N LEU A 95 -2.97 8.25 6.03
CA LEU A 95 -3.07 9.63 6.48
C LEU A 95 -3.72 10.54 5.41
N PRO A 96 -3.34 10.47 4.11
CA PRO A 96 -4.05 11.21 3.06
C PRO A 96 -5.53 10.81 2.95
N SER A 97 -5.86 9.51 3.05
CA SER A 97 -7.27 9.08 2.99
C SER A 97 -8.08 9.64 4.16
N LEU A 98 -7.49 9.76 5.35
CA LEU A 98 -8.17 10.38 6.50
C LEU A 98 -8.37 11.89 6.33
N GLU A 99 -7.39 12.59 5.76
CA GLU A 99 -7.48 14.02 5.45
C GLU A 99 -8.59 14.30 4.43
N VAL A 100 -8.64 13.55 3.33
CA VAL A 100 -9.69 13.72 2.32
C VAL A 100 -11.05 13.28 2.88
N PHE A 101 -11.14 12.21 3.68
CA PHE A 101 -12.40 11.82 4.32
C PHE A 101 -12.93 12.92 5.24
N ARG A 102 -12.06 13.59 6.00
CA ARG A 102 -12.44 14.76 6.81
C ARG A 102 -12.95 15.90 5.95
N GLN A 103 -12.29 16.20 4.84
CA GLN A 103 -12.70 17.25 3.92
C GLN A 103 -14.11 17.00 3.36
N GLU A 104 -14.40 15.77 2.94
CA GLU A 104 -15.67 15.39 2.32
C GLU A 104 -16.82 15.28 3.33
N PHE A 105 -16.57 14.67 4.51
CA PHE A 105 -17.63 14.30 5.45
C PHE A 105 -17.65 15.16 6.74
N GLY A 106 -16.64 15.99 6.95
CA GLY A 106 -16.55 16.86 8.13
C GLY A 106 -16.31 16.11 9.45
N HIS A 107 -15.89 14.84 9.41
CA HIS A 107 -15.45 14.01 10.54
C HIS A 107 -14.52 12.87 10.09
N CYS A 108 -13.82 12.19 11.02
CA CYS A 108 -12.96 11.02 10.74
C CYS A 108 -13.53 9.70 11.33
N LEU A 109 -14.85 9.61 11.42
CA LEU A 109 -15.56 8.39 11.88
C LEU A 109 -15.74 7.41 10.72
N VAL A 110 -14.62 6.83 10.27
CA VAL A 110 -14.64 5.80 9.23
C VAL A 110 -15.26 4.53 9.80
N SER A 111 -16.35 4.06 9.19
CA SER A 111 -16.99 2.78 9.54
C SER A 111 -16.18 1.63 8.97
N TRP A 112 -16.14 0.51 9.68
CA TRP A 112 -15.56 -0.74 9.17
C TRP A 112 -16.22 -1.21 7.87
N ALA A 113 -17.53 -0.93 7.72
CA ALA A 113 -18.31 -1.29 6.53
C ALA A 113 -18.26 -0.22 5.42
N PHE A 114 -17.48 0.86 5.60
CA PHE A 114 -17.37 1.90 4.58
C PHE A 114 -16.65 1.34 3.35
N LYS A 115 -17.46 0.94 2.37
CA LYS A 115 -16.99 0.58 1.03
C LYS A 115 -16.96 1.85 0.21
N VAL A 116 -15.75 2.23 -0.19
CA VAL A 116 -15.57 3.30 -1.14
C VAL A 116 -16.17 2.85 -2.47
N SER A 117 -16.97 3.71 -3.11
CA SER A 117 -17.25 3.62 -4.55
C SER A 117 -15.93 3.48 -5.32
N GLU A 118 -15.92 2.87 -6.50
CA GLU A 118 -14.74 2.49 -7.33
C GLU A 118 -13.76 3.63 -7.74
N ASP A 119 -13.80 4.76 -7.04
CA ASP A 119 -12.94 5.91 -7.22
C ASP A 119 -11.49 5.57 -6.79
N PRO A 120 -10.52 5.63 -7.72
CA PRO A 120 -9.12 5.22 -7.50
C PRO A 120 -8.36 6.09 -6.49
N LYS A 121 -8.98 7.16 -5.96
CA LYS A 121 -8.38 8.06 -4.97
C LYS A 121 -8.33 7.52 -3.54
N TRP A 122 -8.85 6.30 -3.26
CA TRP A 122 -8.96 5.78 -1.90
C TRP A 122 -8.43 4.36 -1.72
N LEU A 123 -7.72 4.11 -0.61
CA LEU A 123 -7.55 2.77 -0.05
C LEU A 123 -8.74 2.50 0.91
N ASN A 124 -9.27 1.27 0.94
CA ASN A 124 -10.35 0.86 1.86
C ASN A 124 -10.02 1.22 3.33
N PRO A 125 -10.52 2.35 3.85
CA PRO A 125 -9.99 2.93 5.07
C PRO A 125 -10.56 2.21 6.31
N GLY A 126 -11.65 1.43 6.17
CA GLY A 126 -12.30 0.74 7.28
C GLY A 126 -11.45 -0.35 7.93
N ASN A 127 -10.68 -1.11 7.13
CA ASN A 127 -9.83 -2.20 7.65
C ASN A 127 -8.56 -1.64 8.32
N GLU A 128 -7.88 -0.69 7.67
CA GLU A 128 -6.67 -0.06 8.22
C GLU A 128 -6.95 0.76 9.47
N VAL A 129 -8.05 1.54 9.49
CA VAL A 129 -8.46 2.30 10.68
C VAL A 129 -8.86 1.38 11.84
N THR A 130 -9.43 0.20 11.56
CA THR A 130 -9.68 -0.82 12.60
C THR A 130 -8.36 -1.41 13.11
N GLY A 131 -7.39 -1.66 12.23
CA GLY A 131 -6.02 -2.03 12.58
C GLY A 131 -5.35 -1.03 13.53
N ILE A 132 -5.43 0.26 13.20
CA ILE A 132 -4.89 1.36 14.02
C ILE A 132 -5.59 1.42 15.39
N ARG A 133 -6.93 1.33 15.40
CA ARG A 133 -7.74 1.51 16.62
C ARG A 133 -7.75 0.31 17.57
N VAL A 134 -7.70 -0.91 17.04
CA VAL A 134 -7.96 -2.14 17.81
C VAL A 134 -6.73 -3.03 17.92
N HIS A 135 -5.86 -3.03 16.91
CA HIS A 135 -4.73 -3.95 16.84
C HIS A 135 -3.39 -3.27 17.12
N ALA A 136 -3.39 -1.97 17.46
CA ALA A 136 -2.18 -1.18 17.67
C ALA A 136 -1.23 -1.23 16.47
N ASN A 137 -1.77 -1.36 15.25
CA ASN A 137 -0.99 -1.21 14.04
C ASN A 137 -0.59 0.26 13.88
N TYR A 138 0.60 0.51 13.33
CA TYR A 138 1.10 1.86 13.04
C TYR A 138 1.24 2.77 14.29
N THR A 139 1.44 2.21 15.50
CA THR A 139 1.53 2.99 16.76
C THR A 139 2.64 4.04 16.74
N GLU A 140 3.80 3.71 16.18
CA GLU A 140 4.92 4.64 16.06
C GLU A 140 4.57 5.81 15.13
N GLN A 141 3.95 5.52 13.99
CA GLN A 141 3.51 6.53 13.03
C GLN A 141 2.39 7.41 13.58
N ALA A 142 1.42 6.80 14.24
CA ALA A 142 0.33 7.45 14.95
C ALA A 142 0.84 8.42 16.03
N ALA A 143 1.87 8.02 16.78
CA ALA A 143 2.49 8.86 17.80
C ALA A 143 3.26 10.02 17.16
N ARG A 144 3.99 9.77 16.06
CA ARG A 144 4.73 10.80 15.32
C ARG A 144 3.79 11.86 14.72
N ASP A 145 2.72 11.44 14.06
CA ASP A 145 1.81 12.33 13.34
C ASP A 145 0.56 12.72 14.16
N LYS A 146 0.68 12.66 15.49
CA LYS A 146 -0.41 12.94 16.44
C LYS A 146 -1.08 14.29 16.17
N ASP A 147 -0.30 15.36 15.97
CA ASP A 147 -0.84 16.71 15.76
C ASP A 147 -1.69 16.79 14.47
N ARG A 148 -1.29 16.08 13.41
CA ARG A 148 -2.07 15.99 12.16
C ARG A 148 -3.38 15.26 12.39
N LEU A 149 -3.36 14.17 13.15
CA LEU A 149 -4.55 13.39 13.50
C LEU A 149 -5.50 14.18 14.41
N GLU A 150 -4.98 14.98 15.34
CA GLU A 150 -5.77 15.89 16.17
C GLU A 150 -6.41 17.01 15.33
N ALA A 151 -5.67 17.59 14.39
CA ALA A 151 -6.17 18.64 13.50
C ALA A 151 -7.36 18.19 12.63
N ILE A 152 -7.38 16.92 12.21
CA ILE A 152 -8.52 16.34 11.46
C ILE A 152 -9.62 15.78 12.37
N GLY A 153 -9.43 15.80 13.70
CA GLY A 153 -10.38 15.27 14.67
C GLY A 153 -10.51 13.74 14.61
N PHE A 154 -9.39 13.04 14.43
CA PHE A 154 -9.35 11.59 14.41
C PHE A 154 -9.72 11.01 15.78
N ALA A 155 -10.83 10.26 15.84
CA ALA A 155 -11.28 9.60 17.05
C ALA A 155 -10.53 8.27 17.27
N TRP A 156 -9.76 8.19 18.34
CA TRP A 156 -8.99 7.00 18.74
C TRP A 156 -9.84 5.91 19.39
N ILE A 157 -10.89 6.28 20.13
CA ILE A 157 -11.70 5.37 20.95
C ILE A 157 -13.05 5.12 20.26
N ARG A 158 -13.47 3.85 20.17
CA ARG A 158 -14.86 3.47 19.86
C ARG A 158 -15.74 3.76 21.08
N ASP A 159 -16.21 4.98 21.24
CA ASP A 159 -17.34 5.26 22.12
C ASP A 159 -18.63 5.26 21.29
N ALA A 160 -19.60 4.44 21.70
CA ALA A 160 -20.93 4.37 21.09
C ALA A 160 -21.65 5.73 21.07
N GLY A 161 -21.29 6.65 21.98
CA GLY A 161 -21.82 8.02 22.04
C GLY A 161 -21.38 8.92 20.87
N MET A 162 -20.23 8.67 20.23
CA MET A 162 -19.74 9.49 19.11
C MET A 162 -20.49 9.23 17.79
N TRP A 163 -21.03 8.02 17.61
CA TRP A 163 -21.77 7.64 16.41
C TRP A 163 -23.21 8.17 16.40
N ASN A 164 -23.73 8.62 17.55
CA ASN A 164 -25.13 8.96 17.73
C ASN A 164 -25.53 10.37 17.25
N LYS A 165 -24.63 11.10 16.59
CA LYS A 165 -24.98 12.41 15.99
C LYS A 165 -24.65 12.58 14.50
N ARG A 166 -23.83 11.74 13.87
CA ARG A 166 -23.44 11.92 12.45
C ARG A 166 -23.06 10.60 11.78
N SER A 167 -23.93 9.60 11.85
CA SER A 167 -23.81 8.44 10.95
C SER A 167 -24.08 8.91 9.52
N CYS A 168 -23.05 8.95 8.66
CA CYS A 168 -23.24 8.97 7.22
C CYS A 168 -24.08 7.75 6.84
N ARG A 169 -25.38 7.96 6.64
CA ARG A 169 -26.19 7.02 5.87
C ARG A 169 -25.73 7.14 4.43
N LEU A 170 -25.17 6.06 3.90
CA LEU A 170 -25.16 5.81 2.47
C LEU A 170 -26.60 5.53 2.02
#